data_AF-A0A972ZPJ2-F1
#
_entry.id   AF-A0A972ZPJ2-F1
#
_cell.length_a   1.000
_cell.length_b   1.000
_cell.length_c   1.000
_cell.angle_alpha   90.00
_cell.angle_beta   90.00
_cell.angle_gamma   90.00
#
_symmetry.space_group_name_H-M   'P 1'
#
loop_
_entity.id
_entity.type
_entity.pdbx_description
1 polymer ?
#
loop_
_entity_poly.entity_id
_entity_poly.type
_entity_poly.pdbx_seq_one_letter_code
_entity_poly.pdbx_strand_id
1 'polypeptide(L)' 'IAEAGTVGFYADFVVDGRFWEFLAYCAGTGGSILIIGSAAGVAAMGLEKIDFIWYLKKISLLALIGYLAGAGTYYLMFAL' A
#
# COMPACT_ATOMS: atom_id res chain seq x y z
N ILE A 1 19.07 6.35 3.89
CA ILE A 1 19.33 5.73 2.57
C ILE A 1 20.74 5.17 2.64
N ALA A 2 20.94 3.89 2.33
CA ALA A 2 22.25 3.24 2.36
C ALA A 2 23.12 3.66 1.16
N GLU A 3 24.44 3.55 1.29
CA GLU A 3 25.39 3.91 0.25
C GLU A 3 25.40 2.88 -0.90
N ALA A 4 25.67 3.33 -2.12
CA ALA A 4 25.80 2.45 -3.27
C ALA A 4 26.92 1.41 -3.03
N GLY A 5 26.58 0.12 -3.17
CA GLY A 5 27.52 -0.99 -2.94
C GLY A 5 27.44 -1.63 -1.55
N THR A 6 26.54 -1.18 -0.66
CA THR A 6 26.26 -1.92 0.59
C THR A 6 25.69 -3.30 0.29
N VAL A 7 26.17 -4.31 1.01
CA VAL A 7 25.77 -5.73 0.86
C VAL A 7 24.93 -6.21 2.04
N GLY A 8 24.21 -7.32 1.86
CA GLY A 8 23.35 -7.90 2.88
C GLY A 8 22.08 -7.06 3.11
N PHE A 9 21.53 -7.10 4.32
CA PHE A 9 20.27 -6.41 4.68
C PHE A 9 20.26 -4.90 4.36
N TYR A 10 21.40 -4.24 4.48
CA TYR A 10 21.50 -2.81 4.21
C TYR A 10 21.37 -2.47 2.71
N ALA A 11 21.56 -3.44 1.81
CA ALA A 11 21.40 -3.27 0.37
C ALA A 11 19.96 -2.90 -0.02
N ASP A 12 18.96 -3.39 0.72
CA ASP A 12 17.55 -3.10 0.43
C ASP A 12 17.17 -1.62 0.68
N PHE A 13 18.01 -0.87 1.43
CA PHE A 13 17.78 0.53 1.80
C PHE A 13 18.55 1.55 0.94
N VAL A 14 19.28 1.09 -0.09
CA VAL A 14 19.92 1.96 -1.10
C VAL A 14 18.84 2.73 -1.87
N VAL A 15 19.19 3.85 -2.52
CA VAL A 15 18.28 4.53 -3.45
C VAL A 15 17.72 3.53 -4.45
N ASP A 16 16.41 3.57 -4.68
CA ASP A 16 15.68 2.62 -5.53
C ASP A 16 15.77 1.14 -5.08
N GLY A 17 16.20 0.92 -3.83
CA GLY A 17 16.22 -0.40 -3.20
C GLY A 17 14.80 -0.90 -2.89
N ARG A 18 14.68 -2.23 -2.71
CA ARG A 18 13.41 -2.93 -2.51
C ARG A 18 12.57 -2.38 -1.35
N PHE A 19 13.23 -1.88 -0.30
CA PHE A 19 12.51 -1.25 0.82
C PHE A 19 11.70 -0.04 0.36
N TRP A 20 12.27 0.82 -0.48
CA TRP A 20 11.62 2.06 -0.94
C TRP A 20 10.50 1.78 -1.92
N GLU A 21 10.67 0.79 -2.79
CA GLU A 21 9.62 0.34 -3.69
C GLU A 21 8.44 -0.26 -2.92
N PHE A 22 8.71 -1.14 -1.94
CA PHE A 22 7.66 -1.68 -1.07
C PHE A 22 6.99 -0.59 -0.22
N LEU A 23 7.77 0.37 0.29
CA LEU A 23 7.25 1.53 1.01
C LEU A 23 6.31 2.36 0.12
N ALA A 24 6.69 2.59 -1.15
CA ALA A 24 5.86 3.31 -2.11
C ALA A 24 4.55 2.54 -2.39
N TYR A 25 4.61 1.22 -2.53
CA TYR A 25 3.42 0.37 -2.61
C TYR A 25 2.52 0.53 -1.38
N CYS A 26 3.09 0.44 -0.17
CA CYS A 26 2.36 0.59 1.09
C CYS A 26 1.72 1.97 1.21
N ALA A 27 2.45 3.04 0.89
CA ALA A 27 1.97 4.41 0.97
C ALA A 27 0.88 4.70 -0.08
N GLY A 28 1.04 4.20 -1.31
CA GLY A 28 0.10 4.44 -2.40
C GLY A 28 -1.22 3.67 -2.25
N THR A 29 -1.15 2.41 -1.81
CA THR A 29 -2.34 1.53 -1.76
C THR A 29 -2.99 1.45 -0.38
N GLY A 30 -2.21 1.59 0.70
CA GLY A 30 -2.70 1.44 2.07
C GLY A 30 -3.74 2.48 2.48
N GLY A 31 -3.66 3.69 1.92
CA GLY A 31 -4.63 4.76 2.16
C GLY A 31 -6.06 4.37 1.79
N SER A 32 -6.25 3.53 0.76
CA SER A 32 -7.57 3.13 0.26
C SER A 32 -8.31 2.14 1.15
N ILE A 33 -7.65 1.57 2.18
CA ILE A 33 -8.32 0.72 3.18
C ILE A 33 -9.39 1.51 3.93
N LEU A 34 -9.14 2.80 4.13
CA LEU A 34 -10.11 3.77 4.61
C LEU A 34 -10.55 4.63 3.43
N ILE A 35 -11.85 4.80 3.24
CA ILE A 35 -12.37 5.64 2.14
C ILE A 35 -11.88 7.11 2.22
N ILE A 36 -11.45 7.58 3.40
CA ILE A 36 -10.89 8.93 3.60
C ILE A 36 -9.37 9.01 3.43
N GLY A 37 -8.67 7.88 3.27
CA GLY A 37 -7.21 7.85 3.22
C GLY A 37 -6.62 8.17 1.84
N SER A 38 -7.45 8.47 0.84
CA SER A 38 -7.01 8.89 -0.50
C SER A 38 -7.96 9.92 -1.11
N ALA A 39 -7.43 10.76 -2.00
CA ALA A 39 -8.22 11.78 -2.72
C ALA A 39 -9.35 11.13 -3.56
N ALA A 40 -9.07 9.98 -4.18
CA ALA A 40 -10.06 9.22 -4.94
C ALA A 40 -11.21 8.72 -4.05
N GLY A 41 -10.91 8.26 -2.83
CA GLY A 41 -11.93 7.80 -1.88
C GLY A 41 -12.83 8.94 -1.38
N VAL A 42 -12.24 10.10 -1.07
CA VAL A 42 -13.02 11.29 -0.68
C VAL A 42 -13.91 11.79 -1.83
N ALA A 43 -13.42 11.76 -3.07
CA ALA A 43 -14.23 12.09 -4.25
C ALA A 43 -15.39 11.10 -4.42
N ALA A 44 -15.15 9.79 -4.26
CA ALA A 44 -16.18 8.76 -4.34
C ALA A 44 -17.25 8.92 -3.26
N MET A 45 -16.89 9.31 -2.03
CA MET A 45 -17.88 9.64 -0.98
C MET A 45 -18.84 10.76 -1.41
N GLY A 46 -18.32 11.79 -2.08
CA GLY A 46 -19.15 12.91 -2.53
C GLY A 46 -20.08 12.55 -3.69
N LEU A 47 -19.60 11.76 -4.65
CA LEU A 47 -20.35 11.37 -5.84
C LEU A 47 -21.43 10.32 -5.53
N GLU A 48 -21.06 9.26 -4.81
CA GLU A 48 -21.94 8.11 -4.52
C GLU A 48 -22.67 8.24 -3.18
N LYS A 49 -22.45 9.33 -2.43
CA LYS A 49 -22.98 9.55 -1.07
C LYS A 49 -22.75 8.37 -0.12
N ILE A 50 -21.53 7.81 -0.17
CA ILE A 50 -21.14 6.68 0.68
C ILE A 50 -20.77 7.17 2.07
N ASP A 51 -21.39 6.61 3.10
CA ASP A 51 -21.02 6.84 4.50
C ASP A 51 -19.70 6.15 4.86
N PHE A 52 -18.84 6.87 5.58
CA PHE A 52 -17.56 6.34 6.09
C PHE A 52 -17.74 5.05 6.89
N ILE A 53 -18.70 5.03 7.82
CA ILE A 53 -18.95 3.87 8.70
C ILE A 53 -19.46 2.67 7.89
N TRP A 54 -20.26 2.91 6.85
CA TRP A 54 -20.72 1.85 5.96
C TRP A 54 -19.54 1.24 5.19
N TYR A 55 -18.68 2.09 4.61
CA TYR A 55 -17.49 1.64 3.89
C TYR A 55 -16.55 0.86 4.81
N LEU A 56 -16.33 1.37 6.02
CA LEU A 56 -15.49 0.72 7.01
C LEU A 56 -16.01 -0.66 7.41
N LYS A 57 -17.32 -0.90 7.40
CA LYS A 57 -17.90 -2.22 7.72
C LYS A 57 -17.96 -3.18 6.54
N LYS A 58 -18.19 -2.67 5.32
CA LYS A 58 -18.49 -3.51 4.14
C LYS A 58 -17.34 -3.65 3.15
N ILE A 59 -16.54 -2.61 2.96
CA ILE A 59 -15.55 -2.55 1.86
C ILE A 59 -14.12 -2.56 2.39
N SER A 60 -13.85 -1.99 3.57
CA SER A 60 -12.49 -1.93 4.15
C SER A 60 -11.80 -3.30 4.20
N LEU A 61 -12.55 -4.36 4.51
CA LEU A 61 -12.02 -5.72 4.57
C LEU A 61 -11.63 -6.24 3.19
N LEU A 62 -12.42 -5.93 2.16
CA LEU A 62 -12.09 -6.28 0.77
C LEU A 62 -10.85 -5.51 0.31
N ALA A 63 -10.77 -4.22 0.63
CA ALA A 63 -9.60 -3.39 0.35
C ALA A 63 -8.34 -3.92 1.09
N LEU A 64 -8.50 -4.37 2.33
CA LEU A 64 -7.43 -4.98 3.11
C LEU A 64 -6.94 -6.29 2.49
N ILE A 65 -7.86 -7.16 2.04
CA ILE A 65 -7.48 -8.41 1.35
C ILE A 65 -6.69 -8.10 0.07
N GLY A 66 -7.12 -7.10 -0.72
CA GLY A 66 -6.39 -6.66 -1.90
C GLY A 66 -4.99 -6.11 -1.58
N TYR A 67 -4.87 -5.32 -0.51
CA TYR A 67 -3.59 -4.82 0.00
C TYR A 67 -2.65 -5.95 0.43
N LEU A 68 -3.16 -6.93 1.18
CA LEU A 68 -2.38 -8.09 1.61
C LEU A 68 -2.00 -8.99 0.44
N ALA A 69 -2.88 -9.17 -0.54
CA ALA A 69 -2.59 -9.94 -1.75
C ALA A 69 -1.48 -9.30 -2.59
N GLY A 70 -1.49 -7.97 -2.76
CA GLY A 70 -0.42 -7.28 -3.46
C GLY A 70 0.90 -7.31 -2.69
N ALA A 71 0.86 -7.14 -1.36
CA ALA A 71 2.05 -7.31 -0.51
C ALA A 71 2.63 -8.74 -0.60
N GLY A 72 1.77 -9.75 -0.57
CA GLY A 72 2.17 -11.15 -0.76
C GLY A 72 2.74 -11.43 -2.15
N THR A 73 2.18 -10.81 -3.20
CA THR A 73 2.70 -10.93 -4.57
C THR A 73 4.07 -10.26 -4.71
N TYR A 74 4.26 -9.08 -4.12
CA TYR A 74 5.57 -8.42 -4.05
C TYR A 74 6.59 -9.31 -3.34
N TYR A 75 6.21 -9.89 -2.20
CA TYR A 75 7.06 -10.81 -1.48
C TYR A 75 7.42 -12.04 -2.33
N LEU A 76 6.46 -12.66 -3.01
CA LEU A 76 6.72 -13.81 -3.89
C LEU A 76 7.60 -13.46 -5.10
N MET A 77 7.47 -12.25 -5.65
CA MET A 77 8.27 -11.80 -6.80
C MET A 77 9.74 -11.56 -6.44
N PHE A 78 10.01 -11.12 -5.21
CA PHE A 78 11.37 -10.76 -4.76
C PHE A 78 12.02 -11.77 -3.81
N ALA A 79 11.24 -12.70 -3.24
CA ALA A 79 11.75 -13.79 -2.39
C ALA A 79 12.12 -15.06 -3.18
N LEU A 80 11.73 -15.16 -4.45
CA LEU A 80 12.19 -16.17 -5.41
C LEU A 80 13.38 -15.64 -6.22
#